data_AF-A0A1X7T6A1-F1
#
_entry.id   AF-A0A1X7T6A1-F1
#
_cell.length_a   1.000
_cell.length_b   1.000
_cell.length_c   1.000
_cell.angle_alpha   90.00
_cell.angle_beta   90.00
_cell.angle_gamma   90.00
#
_symmetry.space_group_name_H-M   'P 1'
#
loop_
_entity.id
_entity.type
_entity.pdbx_description
1 polymer ?
#
loop_
_entity_poly.entity_id
_entity_poly.type
_entity_poly.pdbx_seq_one_letter_code
_entity_poly.pdbx_strand_id
1 'polypeptide(L)'
;MIIPADSLVFSYRVTYLKSQEVFYSQVYDTIFDKSDPMIQRLLTRNKHNLSARLTALPVRKDDFNLSSVEFRDALCLRYMKPLLQLPPVCDGFNAPFTTTYALDCRKGGLVIHRHHEIRDPFHELSSLVWSCTVKEPVIRDGSLSDPPCETLIADFSARGVLQPQATALFDVRVINTDAPSYINKTPDTVLKNAEKEKKMKYGCACEDRHAIVYFH
;
A
#
# COMPACT_ATOMS: atom_id res chain seq x y z
N MET A 1 48.86 23.09 13.27
CA MET A 1 47.47 22.85 12.80
C MET A 1 46.96 21.60 13.49
N ILE A 2 46.21 21.74 14.58
CA ILE A 2 45.63 20.61 15.30
C ILE A 2 44.27 20.35 14.64
N ILE A 3 44.15 19.24 13.92
CA ILE A 3 42.85 18.78 13.40
C ILE A 3 42.02 18.37 14.63
N PRO A 4 40.84 18.97 14.87
CA PRO A 4 40.05 18.66 16.06
C PRO A 4 39.61 17.19 16.03
N ALA A 5 39.78 16.48 17.14
CA ALA A 5 39.54 15.04 17.26
C ALA A 5 38.14 14.61 16.76
N ASP A 6 37.13 15.47 16.92
CA ASP A 6 35.76 15.25 16.43
C ASP A 6 35.67 15.10 14.91
N SER A 7 36.51 15.81 14.15
CA SER A 7 36.52 15.73 12.68
C SER A 7 37.14 14.41 12.16
N LEU A 8 38.12 13.86 12.87
CA LEU A 8 38.71 12.56 12.58
C LEU A 8 37.72 11.43 12.94
N VAL A 9 37.11 11.48 14.13
CA VAL A 9 36.11 10.49 14.56
C VAL A 9 34.90 10.45 13.62
N PHE A 10 34.42 11.61 13.16
CA PHE A 10 33.35 11.68 12.18
C PHE A 10 33.74 11.05 10.84
N SER A 11 34.96 11.32 10.34
CA SER A 11 35.49 10.73 9.10
C SER A 11 35.63 9.20 9.18
N TYR A 12 36.17 8.67 10.28
CA TYR A 12 36.27 7.22 10.51
C TYR A 12 34.90 6.54 10.64
N ARG A 13 33.94 7.19 11.28
CA ARG A 13 32.57 6.66 11.39
C ARG A 13 31.88 6.60 10.03
N VAL A 14 32.03 7.64 9.20
CA VAL A 14 31.44 7.68 7.85
C VAL A 14 32.07 6.61 6.96
N THR A 15 33.39 6.42 7.00
CA THR A 15 34.06 5.37 6.21
C THR A 15 33.69 3.97 6.70
N TYR A 16 33.58 3.75 8.02
CA TYR A 16 33.10 2.49 8.59
C TYR A 16 31.67 2.19 8.14
N LEU A 17 30.74 3.14 8.24
CA LEU A 17 29.35 2.95 7.82
C LEU A 17 29.24 2.63 6.33
N LYS A 18 30.00 3.32 5.47
CA LYS A 18 30.08 3.01 4.03
C LYS A 18 30.63 1.61 3.79
N SER A 19 31.67 1.19 4.52
CA SER A 19 32.22 -0.16 4.39
C SER A 19 31.22 -1.25 4.79
N GLN A 20 30.44 -1.00 5.84
CA GLN A 20 29.35 -1.88 6.28
C GLN A 20 28.24 -1.95 5.22
N GLU A 21 27.85 -0.81 4.65
CA GLU A 21 26.83 -0.74 3.59
C GLU A 21 27.23 -1.57 2.36
N VAL A 22 28.48 -1.45 1.90
CA VAL A 22 29.03 -2.25 0.79
C VAL A 22 29.03 -3.74 1.13
N PHE A 23 29.50 -4.11 2.33
CA PHE A 23 29.52 -5.50 2.77
C PHE A 23 28.11 -6.10 2.83
N TYR A 24 27.16 -5.41 3.45
CA TYR A 24 25.77 -5.88 3.54
C TYR A 24 25.07 -5.93 2.18
N SER A 25 25.41 -5.02 1.25
CA SER A 25 24.93 -5.10 -0.13
C SER A 25 25.41 -6.39 -0.82
N GLN A 26 26.70 -6.73 -0.68
CA GLN A 26 27.26 -7.96 -1.26
C GLN A 26 26.63 -9.22 -0.67
N VAL A 27 26.42 -9.24 0.66
CA VAL A 27 25.73 -10.34 1.33
C VAL A 27 24.28 -10.46 0.84
N TYR A 28 23.58 -9.32 0.69
CA TYR A 28 22.21 -9.30 0.17
C TYR A 28 22.15 -9.89 -1.25
N ASP A 29 23.00 -9.43 -2.17
CA ASP A 29 23.00 -9.89 -3.56
C ASP A 29 23.30 -11.40 -3.63
N THR A 30 24.24 -11.88 -2.82
CA THR A 30 24.55 -13.32 -2.73
C THR A 30 23.36 -14.16 -2.24
N ILE A 31 22.62 -13.66 -1.24
CA ILE A 31 21.42 -14.34 -0.73
C ILE A 31 20.30 -14.27 -1.78
N PHE A 32 20.12 -13.11 -2.41
CA PHE A 32 19.10 -12.89 -3.42
C PHE A 32 19.26 -13.83 -4.61
N ASP A 33 20.46 -13.94 -5.16
CA ASP A 33 20.73 -14.79 -6.33
C ASP A 33 20.53 -16.28 -6.06
N LYS A 34 20.78 -16.72 -4.82
CA LYS A 34 20.58 -18.12 -4.39
C LYS A 34 19.15 -18.45 -3.96
N SER A 35 18.30 -17.44 -3.83
CA SER A 35 16.94 -17.59 -3.30
C SER A 35 15.94 -18.01 -4.38
N ASP A 36 14.89 -18.72 -3.97
CA ASP A 36 13.71 -18.98 -4.80
C ASP A 36 13.05 -17.65 -5.24
N PRO A 37 12.45 -17.56 -6.45
CA PRO A 37 11.63 -16.44 -6.88
C PRO A 37 10.71 -15.85 -5.80
N MET A 38 10.03 -16.66 -4.98
CA MET A 38 9.14 -16.17 -3.92
C MET A 38 9.91 -15.42 -2.82
N ILE A 39 11.09 -15.91 -2.46
CA ILE A 39 11.96 -15.26 -1.47
C ILE A 39 12.63 -14.01 -2.07
N GLN A 40 13.00 -14.03 -3.35
CA GLN A 40 13.49 -12.84 -4.05
C GLN A 40 12.45 -11.70 -4.04
N ARG A 41 11.16 -12.01 -4.21
CA ARG A 41 10.08 -11.02 -4.06
C ARG A 41 10.02 -10.43 -2.66
N LEU A 42 10.06 -11.29 -1.64
CA LEU A 42 10.07 -10.87 -0.24
C LEU A 42 11.23 -9.90 0.05
N LEU A 43 12.43 -10.24 -0.43
CA LEU A 43 13.63 -9.42 -0.26
C LEU A 43 13.48 -8.07 -0.98
N THR A 44 12.98 -8.08 -2.22
CA THR A 44 12.71 -6.86 -3.01
C THR A 44 11.73 -5.94 -2.28
N ARG A 45 10.62 -6.48 -1.78
CA ARG A 45 9.63 -5.72 -1.02
C ARG A 45 10.24 -5.02 0.21
N ASN A 46 11.09 -5.73 0.95
CA ASN A 46 11.77 -5.17 2.12
C ASN A 46 12.81 -4.11 1.73
N LYS A 47 13.51 -4.28 0.60
CA LYS A 47 14.48 -3.30 0.08
C LYS A 47 13.82 -1.98 -0.34
N HIS A 48 12.63 -2.05 -0.95
CA HIS A 48 11.92 -0.88 -1.48
C HIS A 48 11.02 -0.16 -0.45
N ASN A 49 11.16 -0.43 0.86
CA ASN A 49 10.27 0.10 1.92
C ASN A 49 8.77 -0.21 1.70
N LEU A 50 8.44 -1.19 0.87
CA LEU A 50 7.05 -1.59 0.59
C LEU A 50 6.48 -2.53 1.67
N SER A 51 7.31 -2.97 2.61
CA SER A 51 6.86 -3.69 3.80
C SER A 51 6.36 -2.72 4.87
N ALA A 52 5.32 -3.09 5.61
CA ALA A 52 4.95 -2.42 6.86
C ALA A 52 6.19 -2.25 7.75
N ARG A 53 6.60 -0.99 7.98
CA ARG A 53 7.72 -0.70 8.87
C ARG A 53 7.28 -1.02 10.29
N LEU A 54 7.97 -1.97 10.94
CA LEU A 54 7.87 -2.21 12.39
C LEU A 54 8.56 -1.10 13.20
N THR A 55 8.65 0.12 12.66
CA THR A 55 9.31 1.25 13.32
C THR A 55 8.38 2.03 14.23
N ALA A 56 7.08 1.77 14.18
CA ALA A 56 6.14 2.30 15.16
C ALA A 56 6.32 1.51 16.46
N LEU A 57 6.82 2.17 17.50
CA LEU A 57 6.77 1.63 18.85
C LEU A 57 5.29 1.47 19.22
N PRO A 58 4.82 0.30 19.65
CA PRO A 58 3.43 0.09 20.02
C PRO A 58 3.15 0.78 21.37
N VAL A 59 3.00 2.10 21.34
CA VAL A 59 2.79 2.93 22.52
C VAL A 59 1.32 3.31 22.58
N ARG A 60 0.64 2.96 23.68
CA ARG A 60 -0.76 3.30 23.92
C ARG A 60 -1.05 4.80 23.90
N LYS A 61 -0.07 5.62 24.26
CA LYS A 61 -0.19 7.08 24.33
C LYS A 61 -0.43 7.71 22.95
N ASP A 62 0.08 7.07 21.91
CA ASP A 62 0.04 7.58 20.53
C ASP A 62 -0.93 6.77 19.66
N ASP A 63 -1.83 6.00 20.28
CA ASP A 63 -2.81 5.11 19.65
C ASP A 63 -2.22 4.03 18.71
N PHE A 64 -0.92 3.77 18.77
CA PHE A 64 -0.25 2.69 18.04
C PHE A 64 -0.37 1.31 18.72
N ASN A 65 -1.39 1.10 19.55
CA ASN A 65 -1.52 -0.13 20.33
C ASN A 65 -2.01 -1.28 19.45
N LEU A 66 -1.08 -2.08 18.94
CA LEU A 66 -1.39 -3.35 18.28
C LEU A 66 -1.72 -4.43 19.32
N SER A 67 -2.75 -5.22 19.07
CA SER A 67 -2.97 -6.46 19.82
C SER A 67 -1.81 -7.43 19.59
N SER A 68 -1.66 -8.38 20.52
CA SER A 68 -0.62 -9.41 20.39
C SER A 68 -0.77 -10.25 19.11
N VAL A 69 -2.00 -10.40 18.61
CA VAL A 69 -2.32 -11.13 17.38
C VAL A 69 -1.88 -10.30 16.17
N GLU A 70 -2.29 -9.04 16.08
CA GLU A 70 -1.91 -8.15 14.97
C GLU A 70 -0.39 -7.98 14.85
N PHE A 71 0.31 -7.89 15.98
CA PHE A 71 1.77 -7.82 15.98
C PHE A 71 2.41 -9.10 15.44
N ARG A 72 1.95 -10.28 15.88
CA ARG A 72 2.43 -11.58 15.37
C ARG A 72 2.10 -11.77 13.90
N ASP A 73 0.90 -11.40 13.47
CA ASP A 73 0.47 -11.48 12.09
C ASP A 73 1.28 -10.55 11.20
N ALA A 74 1.58 -9.33 11.66
CA ALA A 74 2.46 -8.40 10.95
C ALA A 74 3.88 -8.97 10.77
N LEU A 75 4.44 -9.63 11.79
CA LEU A 75 5.70 -10.36 11.67
C LEU A 75 5.60 -11.50 10.65
N CYS A 76 4.52 -12.28 10.73
CA CYS A 76 4.30 -13.38 9.79
C CYS A 76 4.23 -12.88 8.33
N LEU A 77 3.45 -11.84 8.07
CA LEU A 77 3.35 -11.22 6.75
C LEU A 77 4.68 -10.62 6.29
N ARG A 78 5.46 -10.01 7.20
CA ARG A 78 6.77 -9.42 6.89
C ARG A 78 7.79 -10.46 6.47
N TYR A 79 7.76 -11.65 7.08
CA TYR A 79 8.74 -12.72 6.86
C TYR A 79 8.19 -13.92 6.08
N MET A 80 7.04 -13.78 5.41
CA MET A 80 6.37 -14.86 4.66
C MET A 80 6.15 -16.13 5.48
N LYS A 81 5.81 -15.97 6.77
CA LYS A 81 5.36 -17.08 7.62
C LYS A 81 3.83 -17.19 7.53
N PRO A 82 3.28 -18.40 7.67
CA PRO A 82 1.84 -18.58 7.72
C PRO A 82 1.25 -17.82 8.92
N LEU A 83 0.06 -17.26 8.73
CA LEU A 83 -0.71 -16.68 9.83
C LEU A 83 -1.20 -17.81 10.73
N LEU A 84 -1.10 -17.63 12.05
CA LEU A 84 -1.30 -18.71 13.01
C LEU A 84 -2.76 -18.91 13.42
N GLN A 85 -3.58 -17.86 13.28
CA GLN A 85 -4.96 -17.83 13.79
C GLN A 85 -5.98 -17.61 12.66
N LEU A 86 -5.70 -18.09 11.44
CA LEU A 86 -6.67 -18.02 10.36
C LEU A 86 -7.80 -19.04 10.59
N PRO A 87 -9.07 -18.65 10.39
CA PRO A 87 -10.16 -19.62 10.31
C PRO A 87 -9.91 -20.61 9.17
N PRO A 88 -10.40 -21.87 9.23
CA PRO A 88 -10.08 -22.87 8.21
C PRO A 88 -10.72 -22.58 6.85
N VAL A 89 -11.86 -21.88 6.84
CA VAL A 89 -12.71 -21.66 5.68
C VAL A 89 -13.11 -20.18 5.62
N CYS A 90 -13.23 -19.64 4.40
CA CYS A 90 -13.75 -18.30 4.18
C CYS A 90 -15.28 -18.24 4.27
N ASP A 91 -15.82 -17.33 5.08
CA ASP A 91 -17.27 -17.09 5.21
C ASP A 91 -17.97 -16.71 3.89
N GLY A 92 -17.24 -16.12 2.93
CA GLY A 92 -17.83 -15.60 1.68
C GLY A 92 -17.89 -16.58 0.51
N PHE A 93 -16.89 -17.45 0.36
CA PHE A 93 -16.76 -18.37 -0.79
C PHE A 93 -16.54 -19.83 -0.38
N ASN A 94 -16.49 -20.15 0.91
CA ASN A 94 -16.24 -21.49 1.44
C ASN A 94 -14.93 -22.15 0.95
N ALA A 95 -13.95 -21.35 0.52
CA ALA A 95 -12.63 -21.84 0.10
C ALA A 95 -11.67 -21.96 1.31
N PRO A 96 -10.62 -22.80 1.22
CA PRO A 96 -9.57 -22.88 2.24
C PRO A 96 -8.91 -21.52 2.46
N PHE A 97 -8.88 -21.06 3.70
CA PHE A 97 -8.42 -19.72 4.04
C PHE A 97 -6.90 -19.69 4.22
N THR A 98 -6.17 -19.75 3.10
CA THR A 98 -4.72 -19.54 3.09
C THR A 98 -4.37 -18.07 3.34
N THR A 99 -3.14 -17.75 3.76
CA THR A 99 -2.69 -16.35 3.93
C THR A 99 -2.94 -15.52 2.67
N THR A 100 -2.54 -16.03 1.49
CA THR A 100 -2.79 -15.36 0.21
C THR A 100 -4.28 -15.12 -0.01
N TYR A 101 -5.10 -16.14 0.21
CA TYR A 101 -6.54 -16.01 0.05
C TYR A 101 -7.13 -14.98 1.02
N ALA A 102 -6.68 -14.94 2.27
CA ALA A 102 -7.12 -13.96 3.27
C ALA A 102 -6.77 -12.52 2.85
N LEU A 103 -5.61 -12.32 2.22
CA LEU A 103 -5.17 -11.02 1.71
C LEU A 103 -5.89 -10.60 0.42
N ASP A 104 -6.40 -11.54 -0.37
CA ASP A 104 -7.04 -11.29 -1.67
C ASP A 104 -8.57 -11.39 -1.65
N CYS A 105 -9.15 -11.81 -0.53
CA CYS A 105 -10.58 -12.08 -0.43
C CYS A 105 -11.40 -10.79 -0.55
N ARG A 106 -12.23 -10.71 -1.60
CA ARG A 106 -13.14 -9.58 -1.85
C ARG A 106 -14.44 -9.62 -1.06
N LYS A 107 -14.85 -10.78 -0.54
CA LYS A 107 -16.11 -10.95 0.22
C LYS A 107 -15.90 -11.09 1.74
N GLY A 108 -14.73 -11.61 2.15
CA GLY A 108 -14.44 -12.07 3.51
C GLY A 108 -13.52 -11.16 4.32
N GLY A 109 -13.55 -9.84 4.09
CA GLY A 109 -13.14 -8.89 5.13
C GLY A 109 -11.89 -8.07 4.85
N LEU A 110 -10.71 -8.66 4.59
CA LEU A 110 -9.48 -7.87 4.77
C LEU A 110 -9.25 -6.75 3.74
N VAL A 111 -9.48 -7.00 2.45
CA VAL A 111 -9.26 -5.96 1.42
C VAL A 111 -10.20 -4.78 1.62
N ILE A 112 -11.47 -5.05 1.95
CA ILE A 112 -12.49 -4.01 2.18
C ILE A 112 -12.21 -3.27 3.49
N HIS A 113 -11.90 -3.98 4.59
CA HIS A 113 -11.57 -3.33 5.86
C HIS A 113 -10.33 -2.44 5.73
N ARG A 114 -9.26 -2.92 5.09
CA ARG A 114 -8.06 -2.11 4.84
C ARG A 114 -8.35 -0.90 3.95
N HIS A 115 -9.22 -1.08 2.95
CA HIS A 115 -9.64 0.01 2.09
C HIS A 115 -10.39 1.09 2.90
N HIS A 116 -11.33 0.70 3.75
CA HIS A 116 -12.05 1.64 4.62
C HIS A 116 -11.14 2.30 5.67
N GLU A 117 -10.20 1.54 6.27
CA GLU A 117 -9.19 2.05 7.21
C GLU A 117 -8.31 3.15 6.61
N ILE A 118 -8.09 3.11 5.28
CA ILE A 118 -7.33 4.15 4.58
C ILE A 118 -8.28 5.26 4.11
N ARG A 119 -9.38 4.91 3.45
CA ARG A 119 -10.31 5.87 2.86
C ARG A 119 -10.90 6.81 3.91
N ASP A 120 -11.42 6.27 5.00
CA ASP A 120 -12.24 7.04 5.93
C ASP A 120 -11.43 8.13 6.65
N PRO A 121 -10.23 7.85 7.20
CA PRO A 121 -9.37 8.89 7.76
C PRO A 121 -8.89 9.89 6.72
N PHE A 122 -8.57 9.46 5.50
CA PHE A 122 -8.15 10.38 4.43
C PHE A 122 -9.27 11.34 4.03
N HIS A 123 -10.51 10.85 3.96
CA HIS A 123 -11.68 11.69 3.74
C HIS A 123 -11.88 12.66 4.90
N GLU A 124 -11.82 12.21 6.15
CA GLU A 124 -11.97 13.07 7.33
C GLU A 124 -10.91 14.18 7.37
N LEU A 125 -9.63 13.83 7.20
CA LEU A 125 -8.54 14.79 7.10
C LEU A 125 -8.77 15.77 5.94
N SER A 126 -9.23 15.26 4.79
CA SER A 126 -9.52 16.12 3.64
C SER A 126 -10.69 17.07 3.90
N SER A 127 -11.67 16.66 4.69
CA SER A 127 -12.82 17.50 5.07
C SER A 127 -12.44 18.64 6.02
N LEU A 128 -11.34 18.49 6.77
CA LEU A 128 -10.80 19.53 7.64
C LEU A 128 -10.00 20.58 6.85
N VAL A 129 -9.34 20.18 5.77
CA VAL A 129 -8.41 21.03 5.01
C VAL A 129 -9.09 21.67 3.79
N TRP A 130 -9.95 20.94 3.08
CA TRP A 130 -10.57 21.39 1.83
C TRP A 130 -12.08 21.57 1.95
N SER A 131 -12.59 22.56 1.23
CA SER A 131 -14.01 22.78 1.03
C SER A 131 -14.59 21.80 0.01
N CYS A 132 -15.87 21.45 0.14
CA CYS A 132 -16.59 20.57 -0.79
C CYS A 132 -16.00 19.16 -0.89
N THR A 133 -15.57 18.61 0.25
CA THR A 133 -15.18 17.20 0.35
C THR A 133 -16.43 16.33 0.40
N VAL A 134 -16.51 15.32 -0.46
CA VAL A 134 -17.67 14.42 -0.57
C VAL A 134 -17.19 12.98 -0.48
N LYS A 135 -17.82 12.18 0.39
CA LYS A 135 -17.62 10.73 0.46
C LYS A 135 -18.44 10.03 -0.62
N GLU A 136 -17.84 9.05 -1.28
CA GLU A 136 -18.47 8.23 -2.31
C GLU A 136 -19.18 9.01 -3.45
N PRO A 137 -18.52 10.00 -4.10
CA PRO A 137 -19.14 10.77 -5.16
C PRO A 137 -19.35 9.92 -6.43
N VAL A 138 -20.57 9.96 -6.97
CA VAL A 138 -20.88 9.40 -8.29
C VAL A 138 -20.19 10.24 -9.37
N ILE A 139 -19.24 9.63 -10.08
CA ILE A 139 -18.50 10.24 -11.20
C ILE A 139 -19.38 10.21 -12.44
N ARG A 140 -19.92 9.03 -12.78
CA ARG A 140 -20.81 8.79 -13.90
C ARG A 140 -21.93 7.86 -13.46
N ASP A 141 -23.16 8.28 -13.66
CA ASP A 141 -24.31 7.42 -13.45
C ASP A 141 -24.56 6.58 -14.71
N GLY A 142 -24.28 5.29 -14.62
CA GLY A 142 -24.39 4.37 -15.73
C GLY A 142 -25.84 4.02 -16.07
N SER A 143 -26.78 4.23 -15.14
CA SER A 143 -28.21 4.03 -15.36
C SER A 143 -28.82 5.06 -16.31
N LEU A 144 -28.17 6.22 -16.45
CA LEU A 144 -28.58 7.31 -17.33
C LEU A 144 -28.00 7.17 -18.75
N SER A 145 -27.12 6.19 -18.98
CA SER A 145 -26.50 5.93 -20.29
C SER A 145 -27.38 4.99 -21.12
N ASP A 146 -27.43 5.18 -22.44
CA ASP A 146 -28.06 4.26 -23.38
C ASP A 146 -27.02 3.77 -24.42
N PRO A 147 -26.61 2.49 -24.38
CA PRO A 147 -27.03 1.44 -23.46
C PRO A 147 -26.53 1.65 -22.02
N PRO A 148 -27.19 1.04 -21.01
CA PRO A 148 -26.79 1.15 -19.61
C PRO A 148 -25.34 0.70 -19.43
N CYS A 149 -24.57 1.50 -18.70
CA CYS A 149 -23.18 1.18 -18.39
C CYS A 149 -22.96 1.05 -16.87
N GLU A 150 -21.74 0.71 -16.46
CA GLU A 150 -21.39 0.62 -15.04
C GLU A 150 -21.38 2.02 -14.41
N THR A 151 -22.11 2.20 -13.30
CA THR A 151 -22.01 3.41 -12.48
C THR A 151 -20.63 3.50 -11.83
N LEU A 152 -19.95 4.62 -12.05
CA LEU A 152 -18.62 4.87 -11.54
C LEU A 152 -18.71 5.75 -10.30
N ILE A 153 -18.19 5.25 -9.18
CA ILE A 153 -18.18 5.92 -7.88
C ILE A 153 -16.72 5.95 -7.42
N ALA A 154 -16.22 7.13 -7.06
CA ALA A 154 -14.92 7.28 -6.41
C ALA A 154 -15.08 7.11 -4.89
N ASP A 155 -13.97 6.91 -4.17
CA ASP A 155 -14.02 6.78 -2.71
C ASP A 155 -14.32 8.10 -2.00
N PHE A 156 -13.67 9.17 -2.45
CA PHE A 156 -13.98 10.53 -2.02
C PHE A 156 -13.50 11.55 -3.05
N SER A 157 -14.02 12.77 -2.96
CA SER A 157 -13.52 13.93 -3.69
C SER A 157 -13.22 15.08 -2.75
N ALA A 158 -12.35 15.98 -3.18
CA ALA A 158 -12.09 17.25 -2.53
C ALA A 158 -11.77 18.33 -3.57
N ARG A 159 -12.24 19.57 -3.35
CA ARG A 159 -12.00 20.67 -4.28
C ARG A 159 -10.74 21.44 -3.91
N GLY A 160 -9.90 21.73 -4.90
CA GLY A 160 -8.71 22.56 -4.72
C GLY A 160 -7.44 21.81 -4.32
N VAL A 161 -7.43 20.47 -4.37
CA VAL A 161 -6.24 19.69 -3.96
C VAL A 161 -5.08 19.83 -4.94
N LEU A 162 -5.35 19.61 -6.24
CA LEU A 162 -4.32 19.59 -7.28
C LEU A 162 -4.26 20.91 -8.07
N GLN A 163 -5.43 21.51 -8.33
CA GLN A 163 -5.55 22.79 -9.00
C GLN A 163 -6.62 23.62 -8.28
N PRO A 164 -6.44 24.95 -8.15
CA PRO A 164 -7.45 25.82 -7.58
C PRO A 164 -8.81 25.61 -8.26
N GLN A 165 -9.87 25.52 -7.45
CA GLN A 165 -11.26 25.35 -7.90
C GLN A 165 -11.59 24.06 -8.67
N ALA A 166 -10.62 23.19 -8.98
CA ALA A 166 -10.88 21.90 -9.61
C ALA A 166 -11.20 20.82 -8.56
N THR A 167 -12.09 19.89 -8.90
CA THR A 167 -12.39 18.73 -8.04
C THR A 167 -11.34 17.64 -8.28
N ALA A 168 -10.68 17.20 -7.22
CA ALA A 168 -9.84 16.01 -7.24
C ALA A 168 -10.67 14.80 -6.78
N LEU A 169 -10.58 13.70 -7.53
CA LEU A 169 -11.20 12.41 -7.19
C LEU A 169 -10.13 11.44 -6.71
N PHE A 170 -10.40 10.76 -5.61
CA PHE A 170 -9.51 9.80 -4.97
C PHE A 170 -10.16 8.42 -4.95
N ASP A 171 -9.34 7.40 -5.23
CA ASP A 171 -9.79 6.02 -5.31
C ASP A 171 -8.65 5.09 -4.85
N VAL A 172 -8.77 4.55 -3.65
CA VAL A 172 -7.77 3.73 -2.93
C VAL A 172 -7.79 2.29 -3.43
N ARG A 173 -6.63 1.66 -3.61
CA ARG A 173 -6.54 0.23 -3.96
C ARG A 173 -5.60 -0.51 -3.01
N VAL A 174 -6.13 -1.51 -2.31
CA VAL A 174 -5.33 -2.43 -1.50
C VAL A 174 -5.02 -3.67 -2.34
N ILE A 175 -3.74 -4.04 -2.43
CA ILE A 175 -3.26 -5.14 -3.28
C ILE A 175 -2.24 -5.98 -2.53
N ASN A 176 -2.42 -7.30 -2.57
CA ASN A 176 -1.39 -8.26 -2.20
C ASN A 176 -0.32 -8.34 -3.30
N THR A 177 0.76 -7.57 -3.18
CA THR A 177 1.84 -7.61 -4.17
C THR A 177 2.57 -8.96 -4.19
N ASP A 178 2.41 -9.80 -3.18
CA ASP A 178 3.08 -11.10 -3.05
C ASP A 178 2.19 -12.28 -3.48
N ALA A 179 1.02 -12.00 -4.05
CA ALA A 179 0.16 -13.03 -4.60
C ALA A 179 0.89 -13.87 -5.66
N PRO A 180 0.71 -15.21 -5.69
CA PRO A 180 1.36 -16.10 -6.67
C PRO A 180 1.11 -15.70 -8.13
N SER A 181 -0.03 -15.08 -8.43
CA SER A 181 -0.37 -14.55 -9.76
C SER A 181 0.60 -13.48 -10.26
N TYR A 182 1.35 -12.83 -9.35
CA TYR A 182 2.30 -11.79 -9.67
C TYR A 182 3.75 -12.24 -9.65
N ILE A 183 4.03 -13.54 -9.51
CA ILE A 183 5.38 -14.07 -9.30
C ILE A 183 6.43 -13.50 -10.28
N ASN A 184 6.05 -13.32 -11.55
CA ASN A 184 6.90 -12.79 -12.63
C ASN A 184 6.95 -11.25 -12.75
N LYS A 185 6.34 -10.50 -11.81
CA LYS A 185 6.23 -9.04 -11.84
C LYS A 185 6.75 -8.43 -10.55
N THR A 186 7.68 -7.47 -10.60
CA THR A 186 8.14 -6.79 -9.37
C THR A 186 6.97 -6.10 -8.64
N PRO A 187 7.01 -5.94 -7.31
CA PRO A 187 5.97 -5.24 -6.56
C PRO A 187 5.64 -3.86 -7.13
N ASP A 188 6.65 -3.06 -7.50
CA ASP A 188 6.46 -1.76 -8.16
C ASP A 188 5.68 -1.86 -9.48
N THR A 189 5.95 -2.89 -10.27
CA THR A 189 5.24 -3.13 -11.53
C THR A 189 3.78 -3.50 -11.28
N VAL A 190 3.50 -4.27 -10.22
CA VAL A 190 2.13 -4.60 -9.82
C VAL A 190 1.36 -3.32 -9.45
N LEU A 191 1.96 -2.45 -8.63
CA LEU A 191 1.36 -1.19 -8.22
C LEU A 191 1.10 -0.26 -9.41
N LYS A 192 2.10 -0.06 -10.29
CA LYS A 192 1.96 0.77 -11.51
C LYS A 192 0.88 0.25 -12.46
N ASN A 193 0.79 -1.07 -12.63
CA ASN A 193 -0.27 -1.67 -13.46
C ASN A 193 -1.64 -1.41 -12.84
N ALA A 194 -1.76 -1.51 -11.52
CA ALA A 194 -3.01 -1.30 -10.83
C ALA A 194 -3.48 0.17 -10.88
N GLU A 195 -2.54 1.11 -10.78
CA GLU A 195 -2.77 2.54 -11.01
C GLU A 195 -3.24 2.79 -12.45
N LYS A 196 -2.57 2.18 -13.43
CA LYS A 196 -2.93 2.29 -14.85
C LYS A 196 -4.34 1.74 -15.12
N GLU A 197 -4.68 0.58 -14.55
CA GLU A 197 -6.02 0.00 -14.66
C GLU A 197 -7.11 0.96 -14.17
N LYS A 198 -6.89 1.62 -13.01
CA LYS A 198 -7.84 2.61 -12.49
C LYS A 198 -7.91 3.86 -13.36
N LYS A 199 -6.77 4.38 -13.83
CA LYS A 199 -6.73 5.50 -14.80
C LYS A 199 -7.53 5.20 -16.06
N MET A 200 -7.37 3.99 -16.60
CA MET A 200 -8.13 3.56 -17.78
C MET A 200 -9.63 3.43 -17.48
N LYS A 201 -10.02 2.95 -16.29
CA LYS A 201 -11.43 2.79 -15.91
C LYS A 201 -12.14 4.14 -15.77
N TYR A 202 -11.52 5.11 -15.09
CA TYR A 202 -12.20 6.35 -14.72
C TYR A 202 -11.82 7.56 -15.59
N GLY A 203 -10.74 7.51 -16.38
CA GLY A 203 -10.16 8.66 -17.05
C GLY A 203 -11.17 9.49 -17.84
N CYS A 204 -11.89 8.85 -18.77
CA CYS A 204 -12.92 9.52 -19.58
C CYS A 204 -14.04 10.13 -18.71
N ALA A 205 -14.53 9.40 -17.71
CA ALA A 205 -15.61 9.88 -16.84
C ALA A 205 -15.19 11.08 -15.96
N CYS A 206 -13.91 11.14 -15.57
CA CYS A 206 -13.37 12.26 -14.82
C CYS A 206 -13.15 13.49 -15.70
N GLU A 207 -12.67 13.29 -16.94
CA GLU A 207 -12.56 14.35 -17.94
C GLU A 207 -13.92 14.99 -18.24
N ASP A 208 -14.97 14.18 -18.42
CA ASP A 208 -16.35 14.64 -18.63
C ASP A 208 -16.85 15.54 -17.48
N ARG A 209 -16.36 15.30 -16.26
CA ARG A 209 -16.73 16.04 -15.04
C ARG A 209 -15.81 17.24 -14.75
N HIS A 210 -14.83 17.51 -15.62
CA HIS A 210 -13.75 18.48 -15.35
C HIS A 210 -13.04 18.23 -14.00
N ALA A 211 -12.89 16.96 -13.63
CA ALA A 211 -12.23 16.53 -12.40
C ALA A 211 -10.85 15.95 -12.69
N ILE A 212 -9.90 16.21 -11.78
CA ILE A 212 -8.53 15.69 -11.88
C ILE A 212 -8.45 14.42 -11.03
N VAL A 213 -7.82 13.37 -11.55
CA VAL A 213 -7.80 12.08 -10.86
C VAL A 213 -6.47 11.82 -10.20
N TYR A 214 -6.52 11.39 -8.93
CA TYR A 214 -5.36 10.97 -8.18
C TYR A 214 -5.55 9.54 -7.70
N PHE A 215 -4.70 8.63 -8.19
CA PHE A 215 -4.69 7.23 -7.80
C PHE A 215 -3.43 6.95 -7.01
N HIS A 216 -3.59 6.31 -5.85
CA HIS A 216 -2.46 5.86 -5.04
C HIS A 216 -2.64 4.40 -4.61
#